data_AF-A0A959Y3W9-F1
#
_entry.id   AF-A0A959Y3W9-F1
#
_cell.length_a   1.000
_cell.length_b   1.000
_cell.length_c   1.000
_cell.angle_alpha   90.00
_cell.angle_beta   90.00
_cell.angle_gamma   90.00
#
_symmetry.space_group_name_H-M   'P 1'
#
loop_
_entity.id
_entity.type
_entity.pdbx_description
1 polymer ?
#
loop_
_entity_poly.entity_id
_entity_poly.type
_entity_poly.pdbx_seq_one_letter_code
_entity_poly.pdbx_strand_id
1 'polypeptide(L)'
;QPWPGNLRELNNVIKRAVLVCTGDRITVRDLPAELALAPANNGTSKAPDGDLKEVARQAERETIMDALRQNAYNKTRTAAMLNIDRKTLYNKLKAFGIEG
;
A
#
# COMPACT_ATOMS: atom_id res chain seq x y z
N GLN A 1 -18.55 2.15 0.65
CA GLN A 1 -17.32 1.34 0.64
C GLN A 1 -16.15 2.24 1.01
N PRO A 2 -15.19 1.79 1.83
CA PRO A 2 -14.01 2.58 2.19
C PRO A 2 -13.05 2.67 1.00
N TRP A 3 -12.33 3.78 0.93
CA TRP A 3 -11.37 4.11 -0.13
C TRP A 3 -10.22 3.08 -0.18
N PRO A 4 -9.81 2.60 -1.38
CA PRO A 4 -8.81 1.53 -1.53
C PRO A 4 -7.36 1.97 -1.27
N GLY A 5 -7.12 3.25 -1.00
CA GLY A 5 -5.78 3.84 -0.89
C GLY A 5 -5.52 4.61 0.40
N ASN A 6 -4.36 5.24 0.49
CA ASN A 6 -4.04 6.18 1.57
C ASN A 6 -4.70 7.56 1.33
N LEU A 7 -4.79 8.39 2.38
CA LEU A 7 -5.38 9.74 2.31
C LEU A 7 -4.74 10.64 1.23
N ARG A 8 -3.46 10.42 0.91
CA ARG A 8 -2.75 11.10 -0.17
C ARG A 8 -3.30 10.77 -1.57
N GLU A 9 -3.72 9.52 -1.79
CA GLU A 9 -4.27 9.08 -3.07
C GLU A 9 -5.68 9.62 -3.26
N LEU A 10 -6.49 9.63 -2.19
CA LEU A 10 -7.79 10.30 -2.21
C LEU A 10 -7.64 11.78 -2.60
N ASN A 11 -6.66 12.47 -2.02
CA ASN A 11 -6.40 13.88 -2.34
C ASN A 11 -5.97 14.07 -3.81
N ASN A 12 -5.10 13.21 -4.34
CA ASN A 12 -4.69 13.28 -5.74
C ASN A 12 -5.84 12.99 -6.71
N VAL A 13 -6.71 12.03 -6.39
CA VAL A 13 -7.89 11.73 -7.21
C VAL A 13 -8.86 12.89 -7.19
N ILE A 14 -9.15 13.47 -6.02
CA ILE A 14 -10.02 14.65 -5.91
C ILE A 14 -9.42 15.83 -6.71
N LYS A 15 -8.12 16.11 -6.56
CA LYS A 15 -7.44 17.17 -7.33
C LYS A 15 -7.56 16.97 -8.84
N ARG A 16 -7.35 15.74 -9.33
CA ARG A 16 -7.45 15.42 -10.74
C ARG A 16 -8.90 15.48 -11.24
N ALA A 17 -9.85 15.00 -10.45
CA ALA A 17 -11.26 15.08 -10.77
C ALA A 17 -11.73 16.54 -10.86
N VAL A 18 -11.31 17.41 -9.94
CA VAL A 18 -11.57 18.85 -9.99
C VAL A 18 -10.93 19.51 -11.21
N LEU A 19 -9.73 19.06 -11.63
CA LEU A 19 -9.04 19.62 -12.79
C LEU A 19 -9.73 19.25 -14.12
N VAL A 20 -10.28 18.04 -14.22
CA VAL A 20 -10.92 17.51 -15.44
C VAL A 20 -12.41 17.90 -15.50
N CYS A 21 -13.05 18.06 -14.35
CA CYS A 21 -14.45 18.43 -14.26
C CYS A 21 -14.68 19.80 -14.87
N THR A 22 -15.51 19.84 -15.91
CA THR A 22 -15.85 21.06 -16.67
C THR A 22 -17.14 21.71 -16.19
N GLY A 23 -17.74 21.21 -15.10
CA GLY A 23 -18.96 21.75 -14.49
C GLY A 23 -18.95 21.69 -12.95
N ASP A 24 -20.08 22.03 -12.32
CA ASP A 24 -20.19 22.12 -10.85
C ASP A 24 -20.29 20.77 -10.11
N ARG A 25 -20.37 19.65 -10.85
CA ARG A 25 -20.53 18.31 -10.26
C ARG A 25 -19.57 17.33 -10.90
N ILE A 26 -18.70 16.75 -10.07
CA ILE A 26 -17.83 15.65 -10.45
C ILE A 26 -18.70 14.40 -10.69
N THR A 27 -18.65 13.88 -11.91
CA THR A 27 -19.32 12.65 -12.31
C THR A 27 -18.32 11.50 -12.43
N VAL A 28 -18.81 10.26 -12.57
CA VAL A 28 -17.94 9.07 -12.73
C VAL A 28 -17.03 9.18 -13.96
N ARG A 29 -17.39 10.01 -14.95
CA ARG A 29 -16.60 10.27 -16.16
C ARG A 29 -15.38 11.14 -15.90
N ASP A 30 -15.42 11.93 -14.83
CA ASP A 30 -14.33 12.84 -14.42
C ASP A 30 -13.32 12.14 -13.49
N LEU A 31 -13.63 10.91 -13.07
CA LEU A 31 -12.74 10.07 -12.29
C LEU A 31 -11.78 9.29 -13.19
N PRO A 32 -10.53 9.04 -12.73
CA PRO A 32 -9.59 8.18 -13.42
C PRO A 32 -10.19 6.80 -13.72
N ALA A 33 -9.90 6.27 -14.91
CA ALA A 33 -10.38 4.96 -15.36
C ALA A 33 -9.99 3.81 -14.39
N GLU A 34 -8.91 3.98 -13.64
CA GLU A 34 -8.45 3.05 -12.59
C GLU A 34 -9.50 2.85 -11.46
N LEU A 35 -10.30 3.87 -11.16
CA LEU A 35 -11.41 3.77 -10.22
C LEU A 35 -12.70 3.28 -10.88
N ALA A 36 -12.86 3.51 -12.18
CA ALA A 36 -14.03 3.09 -12.94
C ALA A 36 -13.98 1.61 -13.33
N LEU A 37 -12.78 1.02 -13.43
CA LEU A 37 -12.56 -0.34 -13.93
C LEU A 37 -12.21 -1.37 -12.87
N ALA A 38 -12.00 -0.99 -11.60
CA ALA A 38 -11.45 -1.91 -10.60
C ALA A 38 -12.33 -3.18 -10.45
N PRO A 39 -11.86 -4.36 -10.92
CA PRO A 39 -12.25 -5.62 -10.30
C PRO A 39 -11.61 -5.62 -8.90
N ALA A 40 -12.13 -6.43 -7.99
CA ALA A 40 -11.65 -6.57 -6.62
C ALA A 40 -10.19 -7.08 -6.52
N ASN A 41 -9.22 -6.28 -6.93
CA ASN A 41 -7.79 -6.60 -6.81
C ASN A 41 -7.16 -5.63 -5.81
N ASN A 42 -6.92 -6.18 -4.62
CA ASN A 42 -6.19 -5.57 -3.54
C ASN A 42 -4.87 -4.95 -4.02
N GLY A 43 -4.60 -3.72 -3.57
CA GLY A 43 -3.24 -3.25 -3.31
C GLY A 43 -2.39 -2.85 -4.52
N THR A 44 -2.21 -1.53 -4.66
CA THR A 44 -0.97 -0.89 -5.15
C THR A 44 -0.43 -1.36 -6.51
N SER A 45 -1.03 -0.85 -7.58
CA SER A 45 -0.34 -0.71 -8.86
C SER A 45 0.06 0.75 -9.05
N LYS A 46 1.24 1.13 -8.57
CA LYS A 46 1.89 2.39 -8.97
C LYS A 46 3.16 2.02 -9.74
N ALA A 47 3.24 2.45 -11.00
CA ALA A 47 4.48 2.40 -11.76
C ALA A 47 5.59 3.15 -10.99
N PRO A 48 6.84 2.63 -10.96
CA PRO A 48 7.88 3.12 -10.07
C PRO A 48 8.51 4.38 -10.65
N ASP A 49 8.02 5.54 -10.23
CA ASP A 49 8.78 6.80 -10.27
C ASP A 49 9.55 7.03 -8.95
N GLY A 50 9.63 5.99 -8.12
CA GLY A 50 10.33 5.99 -6.84
C GLY A 50 11.66 5.27 -6.98
N ASP A 51 12.71 5.90 -6.45
CA ASP A 51 14.00 5.32 -6.12
C ASP A 51 13.88 3.80 -5.86
N LEU A 52 14.69 2.97 -6.55
CA LEU A 52 14.67 1.50 -6.45
C LEU A 52 14.64 1.01 -4.99
N LYS A 53 15.22 1.81 -4.11
CA LYS A 53 15.24 1.64 -2.66
C LYS A 53 13.85 1.65 -2.02
N GLU A 54 12.93 2.48 -2.50
CA GLU A 54 11.55 2.57 -1.99
C GLU A 54 10.70 1.39 -2.47
N VAL A 55 10.88 0.96 -3.72
CA VAL A 55 10.22 -0.24 -4.26
C VAL A 55 10.62 -1.48 -3.47
N ALA A 56 11.94 -1.63 -3.23
CA ALA A 56 12.46 -2.72 -2.41
C ALA A 56 11.91 -2.68 -0.97
N ARG A 57 11.81 -1.47 -0.38
CA ARG A 57 11.24 -1.29 0.96
C ARG A 57 9.78 -1.70 1.03
N GLN A 58 8.97 -1.35 0.02
CA GLN A 58 7.55 -1.69 -0.03
C GLN A 58 7.34 -3.20 -0.20
N ALA A 59 8.07 -3.83 -1.13
CA ALA A 59 8.03 -5.28 -1.34
C ALA A 59 8.44 -6.05 -0.07
N GLU A 60 9.49 -5.56 0.62
CA GLU A 60 9.94 -6.15 1.88
C GLU A 60 8.88 -6.02 2.99
N ARG A 61 8.22 -4.87 3.09
CA ARG A 61 7.12 -4.65 4.04
C ARG A 61 5.97 -5.63 3.80
N GLU A 62 5.54 -5.78 2.56
CA GLU A 62 4.45 -6.68 2.18
C GLU A 62 4.79 -8.12 2.52
N THR A 63 5.99 -8.57 2.17
CA THR A 63 6.48 -9.92 2.47
C THR A 63 6.47 -10.20 3.98
N ILE A 64 6.94 -9.26 4.79
CA ILE A 64 6.94 -9.41 6.26
C ILE A 64 5.51 -9.45 6.81
N MET A 65 4.61 -8.64 6.29
CA MET A 65 3.23 -8.58 6.75
C MET A 65 2.45 -9.85 6.40
N ASP A 66 2.68 -10.41 5.23
CA ASP A 66 2.07 -11.67 4.82
C ASP A 66 2.60 -12.86 5.62
N ALA A 67 3.91 -12.89 5.89
CA ALA A 67 4.49 -13.90 6.76
C ALA A 67 3.95 -13.78 8.21
N LEU A 68 3.73 -12.55 8.71
CA LEU A 68 3.09 -12.34 10.00
C LEU A 68 1.65 -12.87 10.02
N ARG A 69 0.85 -12.58 8.99
CA ARG A 69 -0.53 -13.08 8.89
C ARG A 69 -0.58 -14.60 8.88
N GLN A 70 0.29 -15.24 8.09
CA GLN A 70 0.39 -16.70 8.00
C GLN A 70 0.79 -17.35 9.34
N ASN A 71 1.60 -16.65 10.14
CA ASN A 71 2.07 -17.14 11.44
C ASN A 71 1.26 -16.59 12.63
N ALA A 72 0.05 -16.06 12.41
CA ALA A 72 -0.80 -15.48 13.45
C ALA A 72 -0.06 -14.44 14.33
N TYR A 73 0.74 -13.58 13.69
CA TYR A 73 1.57 -12.54 14.31
C TYR A 73 2.66 -13.07 15.27
N ASN A 74 2.98 -14.36 15.21
CA ASN A 74 4.10 -14.92 15.97
C ASN A 74 5.43 -14.49 15.35
N LYS A 75 6.07 -13.49 15.94
CA LYS A 75 7.34 -12.90 15.49
C LYS A 75 8.47 -13.93 15.40
N THR A 76 8.55 -14.88 16.32
CA THR A 76 9.60 -15.92 16.33
C THR A 76 9.45 -16.86 15.15
N ARG A 77 8.22 -17.35 14.88
CA ARG A 77 7.95 -18.20 13.71
C ARG A 77 8.08 -17.44 12.40
N THR A 78 7.70 -16.17 12.39
CA THR A 78 7.82 -15.31 11.20
C THR A 78 9.28 -15.06 10.83
N ALA A 79 10.14 -14.78 11.82
CA ALA A 79 11.58 -14.63 11.60
C ALA A 79 12.20 -15.92 11.04
N ALA A 80 11.83 -17.07 11.61
CA ALA A 80 12.28 -18.37 11.12
C ALA A 80 11.79 -18.66 9.68
N MET A 81 10.53 -18.34 9.37
CA MET A 81 9.94 -18.53 8.04
C MET A 81 10.62 -17.65 6.98
N LEU A 82 10.95 -16.41 7.35
CA LEU A 82 11.64 -15.47 6.47
C LEU A 82 13.17 -15.69 6.44
N ASN A 83 13.67 -16.68 7.20
CA ASN A 83 15.09 -16.99 7.35
C ASN A 83 15.94 -15.78 7.76
N ILE A 84 15.40 -14.94 8.66
CA ILE A 84 16.08 -13.77 9.22
C ILE A 84 16.18 -13.88 10.73
N ASP A 85 17.18 -13.21 11.29
CA ASP A 85 17.28 -13.09 12.74
C ASP A 85 16.10 -12.29 13.32
N ARG A 86 15.68 -12.65 14.55
CA ARG A 86 14.60 -11.96 15.26
C ARG A 86 14.88 -10.46 15.40
N LYS A 87 16.14 -10.05 15.63
CA LYS A 87 16.55 -8.65 15.73
C LYS A 87 16.34 -7.90 14.42
N THR A 88 16.61 -8.55 13.28
CA THR A 88 16.36 -7.98 11.94
C THR A 88 14.88 -7.76 11.72
N LEU A 89 14.04 -8.75 12.04
CA LEU A 89 12.59 -8.61 11.97
C LEU A 89 12.10 -7.44 12.83
N TYR A 90 12.57 -7.33 14.08
CA TYR A 90 12.23 -6.21 14.97
C TYR A 90 12.63 -4.85 14.39
N ASN A 91 13.84 -4.73 13.86
CA ASN A 91 14.32 -3.48 13.24
C ASN A 91 13.46 -3.09 12.03
N LYS A 92 13.07 -4.08 11.20
CA LYS A 92 12.19 -3.86 10.05
C LYS A 92 10.79 -3.42 10.50
N LEU A 93 10.22 -4.08 11.51
CA LEU A 93 8.91 -3.72 12.06
C LEU A 93 8.89 -2.31 12.66
N LYS A 94 9.96 -1.93 13.37
CA LYS A 94 10.15 -0.57 13.90
C LYS A 94 10.30 0.45 12.77
N ALA A 95 11.08 0.13 11.73
CA ALA A 95 11.25 0.99 10.56
C ALA A 95 9.93 1.21 9.78
N PHE A 96 9.03 0.22 9.80
CA PHE A 96 7.71 0.31 9.19
C PHE A 96 6.63 0.92 10.09
N GLY A 97 6.94 1.21 11.36
CA GLY A 97 5.99 1.75 12.33
C GLY A 97 4.87 0.76 12.72
N ILE A 98 5.13 -0.54 12.57
CA ILE A 98 4.17 -1.61 12.90
C ILE A 98 4.27 -2.00 14.38
N GLU A 99 5.40 -1.69 15.03
CA GLU A 99 5.64 -1.95 16.45
C GLU A 99 5.86 -0.65 17.21
N GLY A 100 4.99 -0.39 18.19
CA GLY A 100 5.12 0.60 19.24
C GLY A 100 5.01 -0.07 20.60
#